data_AF-A0A1Y0RS89-F1
#
_entry.id   AF-A0A1Y0RS89-F1
#
_cell.length_a   1.000
_cell.length_b   1.000
_cell.length_c   1.000
_cell.angle_alpha   90.00
_cell.angle_beta   90.00
_cell.angle_gamma   90.00
#
_symmetry.space_group_name_H-M   'P 1'
#
loop_
_entity.id
_entity.type
_entity.pdbx_description
1 polymer ?
#
loop_
_entity_poly.entity_id
_entity_poly.type
_entity_poly.pdbx_seq_one_letter_code
_entity_poly.pdbx_strand_id
1 'polypeptide(L)'
;MEAPLCLSPRYRLDDELPWLEGIDPSRHYWVAVNGDKDLIVAIAGLTVSSMGELKQIIREFRSLQPGEHMTLARVASVSTIHCVSQNCYAIAAQINEALVWHLFDQETLESLLKTAHPDWQCAPKDIELGRKLLIRSFQQAEVTKSYKS
;
A
#
# COMPACT_ATOMS: atom_id res chain seq x y z
N MET A 1 6.70 -10.74 24.39
CA MET A 1 5.26 -10.55 24.16
C MET A 1 5.09 -10.39 22.66
N GLU A 2 4.57 -11.41 21.99
CA GLU A 2 4.20 -11.30 20.57
C GLU A 2 2.98 -10.38 20.47
N ALA A 3 3.07 -9.36 19.62
CA ALA A 3 1.93 -8.48 19.38
C ALA A 3 0.79 -9.32 18.78
N PRO A 4 -0.47 -9.13 19.24
CA PRO A 4 -1.60 -9.85 18.66
C PRO A 4 -1.66 -9.55 17.17
N LEU A 5 -1.65 -10.61 16.35
CA LEU A 5 -1.91 -10.52 14.91
C LEU A 5 -3.34 -10.00 14.73
N CYS A 6 -3.48 -8.69 14.57
CA CYS A 6 -4.73 -8.08 14.16
C CYS A 6 -4.93 -8.41 12.68
N LEU A 7 -5.68 -9.48 12.41
CA LEU A 7 -6.09 -9.85 11.07
C LEU A 7 -7.12 -8.82 10.60
N SER A 8 -6.71 -7.96 9.68
CA SER A 8 -7.61 -7.02 9.02
C SER A 8 -8.60 -7.76 8.12
N PRO A 9 -9.84 -7.28 7.93
CA PRO A 9 -10.72 -7.81 6.89
C PRO A 9 -10.01 -7.72 5.54
N ARG A 10 -10.16 -8.78 4.75
CA ARG A 10 -9.51 -8.91 3.45
C ARG A 10 -10.19 -7.99 2.45
N TYR A 11 -9.45 -7.01 1.94
CA TYR A 11 -9.88 -6.04 0.96
C TYR A 11 -10.19 -6.70 -0.39
N ARG A 12 -11.37 -6.38 -0.92
CA ARG A 12 -11.85 -6.80 -2.24
C ARG A 12 -12.37 -5.62 -3.05
N LEU A 13 -12.34 -5.74 -4.38
CA LEU A 13 -12.88 -4.71 -5.27
C LEU A 13 -14.41 -4.58 -5.21
N ASP A 14 -15.10 -5.67 -4.85
CA ASP A 14 -16.56 -5.74 -4.73
C ASP A 14 -17.07 -5.41 -3.32
N ASP A 15 -16.18 -5.00 -2.40
CA ASP A 15 -16.58 -4.64 -1.04
C ASP A 15 -17.54 -3.46 -1.04
N GLU A 16 -18.64 -3.59 -0.29
CA GLU A 16 -19.63 -2.52 -0.09
C GLU A 16 -19.05 -1.33 0.72
N LEU A 17 -17.98 -1.57 1.48
CA LEU A 17 -17.27 -0.56 2.26
C LEU A 17 -16.06 -0.03 1.47
N PRO A 18 -15.99 1.27 1.16
CA PRO A 18 -14.86 1.85 0.43
C PRO A 18 -13.64 1.91 1.36
N TRP A 19 -12.84 0.85 1.34
CA TRP A 19 -11.56 0.78 2.04
C TRP A 19 -10.45 1.53 1.29
N LEU A 20 -10.58 1.67 -0.03
CA LEU A 20 -9.66 2.42 -0.87
C LEU A 20 -10.19 3.86 -1.03
N GLU A 21 -9.50 4.81 -0.41
CA GLU A 21 -9.79 6.24 -0.55
C GLU A 21 -9.38 6.74 -1.94
N GLY A 22 -8.21 6.30 -2.41
CA GLY A 22 -7.66 6.69 -3.70
C GLY A 22 -6.21 6.30 -3.89
N ILE A 23 -5.65 6.67 -5.03
CA ILE A 23 -4.25 6.42 -5.37
C ILE A 23 -3.62 7.75 -5.75
N ASP A 24 -2.60 8.17 -5.01
CA ASP A 24 -1.99 9.48 -5.23
C ASP A 24 -1.04 9.51 -6.45
N PRO A 25 -0.56 10.70 -6.88
CA PRO A 25 0.35 10.81 -8.03
C PRO A 25 1.65 10.02 -7.88
N SER A 26 2.10 9.85 -6.63
CA SER A 26 3.27 9.04 -6.29
C SER A 26 2.94 7.56 -6.10
N ARG A 27 1.76 7.07 -6.48
CA ARG A 27 1.36 5.66 -6.39
C ARG A 27 1.32 5.10 -4.97
N HIS A 28 1.03 5.92 -3.96
CA HIS A 28 0.60 5.34 -2.69
C HIS A 28 -0.88 4.96 -2.76
N TYR A 29 -1.20 3.79 -2.22
CA TYR A 29 -2.57 3.32 -2.03
C TYR A 29 -3.06 3.83 -0.68
N TRP A 30 -4.08 4.68 -0.69
CA TRP A 30 -4.65 5.26 0.52
C TRP A 30 -5.76 4.36 1.03
N VAL A 31 -5.47 3.65 2.11
CA VAL A 31 -6.31 2.56 2.62
C VAL A 31 -6.81 2.89 4.03
N ALA A 32 -8.13 2.77 4.22
CA ALA A 32 -8.77 2.75 5.52
C ALA A 32 -8.46 1.42 6.22
N VAL A 33 -7.79 1.50 7.37
CA VAL A 33 -7.40 0.34 8.17
C VAL A 33 -8.67 -0.32 8.69
N ASN A 34 -8.89 -1.60 8.38
CA ASN A 34 -10.10 -2.31 8.78
C ASN A 34 -11.42 -1.64 8.34
N GLY A 35 -11.39 -0.80 7.30
CA GLY A 35 -12.55 -0.02 6.86
C GLY A 35 -12.85 1.21 7.73
N ASP A 36 -12.01 1.51 8.72
CA ASP A 36 -12.12 2.73 9.54
C ASP A 36 -11.66 3.96 8.75
N LYS A 37 -12.61 4.84 8.43
CA LYS A 37 -12.38 6.06 7.65
C LYS A 37 -11.61 7.13 8.41
N ASP A 38 -11.57 7.05 9.74
CA ASP A 38 -10.78 7.96 10.56
C ASP A 38 -9.31 7.53 10.63
N LEU A 39 -9.02 6.28 10.23
CA LEU A 39 -7.68 5.70 10.21
C LEU A 39 -7.23 5.33 8.79
N ILE A 40 -6.75 6.33 8.04
CA ILE A 40 -6.25 6.16 6.67
C ILE A 40 -4.72 6.17 6.61
N VAL A 41 -4.17 5.13 6.00
CA VAL A 41 -2.73 4.97 5.77
C VAL A 41 -2.37 4.94 4.30
N ALA A 42 -1.15 5.37 4.00
CA ALA A 42 -0.60 5.35 2.65
C ALA A 42 0.38 4.16 2.53
N ILE A 43 -0.01 3.15 1.77
CA ILE A 43 0.84 1.99 1.46
C ILE A 43 1.62 2.29 0.19
N ALA A 44 2.93 2.11 0.22
CA ALA A 44 3.77 2.30 -0.95
C ALA A 44 3.43 1.26 -2.04
N GLY A 45 2.88 1.74 -3.16
CA GLY A 45 2.58 0.92 -4.33
C GLY A 45 3.76 0.74 -5.27
N LEU A 46 3.52 0.05 -6.38
CA LEU A 46 4.53 -0.21 -7.40
C LEU A 46 4.83 1.05 -8.24
N THR A 47 6.11 1.26 -8.52
CA THR A 47 6.59 2.21 -9.54
C THR A 47 7.49 1.47 -10.52
N VAL A 48 7.32 1.72 -11.82
CA VAL A 48 8.14 1.11 -12.87
C VAL A 48 8.65 2.19 -13.83
N SER A 49 9.78 1.92 -14.46
CA SER A 49 10.38 2.76 -15.50
C SER A 49 9.92 2.34 -16.91
N SER A 50 9.32 1.16 -17.07
CA SER A 50 8.87 0.67 -18.38
C SER A 50 7.71 -0.32 -18.31
N MET A 51 7.03 -0.48 -19.44
CA MET A 51 6.03 -1.54 -19.61
C MET A 51 6.59 -2.96 -19.55
N GLY A 52 7.87 -3.15 -19.94
CA GLY A 52 8.54 -4.45 -19.82
C GLY A 52 8.69 -4.86 -18.36
N GLU A 53 9.11 -3.92 -17.52
CA GLU A 53 9.24 -4.10 -16.07
C GLU A 53 7.89 -4.41 -15.43
N LEU A 54 6.82 -3.67 -15.75
CA LEU A 54 5.47 -3.96 -15.24
C LEU A 54 5.04 -5.39 -15.57
N LYS A 55 5.21 -5.81 -16.82
CA LYS A 55 4.84 -7.17 -17.25
C LYS A 55 5.63 -8.24 -16.49
N GLN A 56 6.91 -8.00 -16.23
CA GLN A 56 7.75 -8.93 -15.47
C GLN A 56 7.29 -9.05 -14.02
N ILE A 57 7.04 -7.92 -13.35
CA ILE A 57 6.57 -7.88 -11.96
C ILE A 57 5.20 -8.54 -11.82
N ILE A 58 4.27 -8.30 -12.75
CA ILE A 58 2.96 -8.96 -12.73
C ILE A 58 3.08 -10.48 -12.94
N ARG A 59 4.03 -10.93 -13.77
CA ARG A 59 4.30 -12.37 -13.94
C ARG A 59 4.86 -13.00 -12.67
N GLU A 60 5.80 -12.33 -12.03
CA GLU A 60 6.39 -12.76 -10.75
C GLU A 60 5.32 -12.84 -9.66
N PHE A 61 4.50 -11.79 -9.50
CA PHE A 61 3.37 -11.76 -8.58
C PHE A 61 2.44 -12.96 -8.77
N ARG A 62 2.04 -13.25 -10.01
CA ARG A 62 1.15 -14.38 -10.34
C ARG A 62 1.79 -15.75 -10.12
N SER A 63 3.12 -15.82 -10.05
CA SER A 63 3.85 -17.07 -9.81
C SER A 63 4.07 -17.37 -8.34
N LEU A 64 3.84 -16.41 -7.44
CA LEU A 64 4.04 -16.57 -6.00
C LEU A 64 3.21 -17.73 -5.44
N GLN A 65 3.90 -18.65 -4.76
CA GLN A 65 3.29 -19.74 -4.01
C GLN A 65 3.06 -19.35 -2.54
N PRO A 66 2.12 -19.99 -1.83
CA PRO A 66 1.94 -19.79 -0.39
C PRO A 66 3.26 -19.91 0.38
N GLY A 67 3.56 -18.92 1.21
CA GLY A 67 4.81 -18.78 1.96
C GLY A 67 5.90 -17.96 1.26
N GLU A 68 5.76 -17.70 -0.04
CA GLU A 68 6.70 -16.86 -0.79
C GLU A 68 6.37 -15.37 -0.65
N HIS A 69 7.35 -14.54 -1.00
CA HIS A 69 7.21 -13.10 -1.00
C HIS A 69 7.97 -12.49 -2.17
N MET A 70 7.55 -11.30 -2.58
CA MET A 70 8.29 -10.47 -3.52
C MET A 70 8.46 -9.06 -2.96
N THR A 71 9.49 -8.37 -3.43
CA THR A 71 9.83 -7.03 -2.96
C THR A 71 9.59 -6.01 -4.06
N LEU A 72 8.88 -4.94 -3.73
CA LEU A 72 8.69 -3.76 -4.57
C LEU A 72 9.68 -2.68 -4.14
N ALA A 73 10.72 -2.47 -4.93
CA ALA A 73 11.70 -1.43 -4.68
C ALA A 73 11.20 -0.07 -5.20
N ARG A 74 11.37 0.97 -4.38
CA ARG A 74 11.17 2.37 -4.75
C ARG A 74 12.42 3.17 -4.38
N VAL A 75 12.55 4.37 -4.94
CA VAL A 75 13.72 5.24 -4.71
C VAL A 75 13.99 5.50 -3.21
N ALA A 76 12.94 5.62 -2.40
CA ALA A 76 13.05 5.98 -0.98
C ALA A 76 12.39 4.97 -0.03
N SER A 77 11.84 3.87 -0.55
CA SER A 77 11.14 2.89 0.29
C SER A 77 11.12 1.51 -0.36
N VAL A 78 10.83 0.51 0.47
CA VAL A 78 10.66 -0.88 0.06
C VAL A 78 9.32 -1.35 0.62
N SER A 79 8.56 -2.06 -0.19
CA SER A 79 7.32 -2.72 0.23
C SER A 79 7.43 -4.21 -0.11
N THR A 80 6.96 -5.08 0.77
CA THR A 80 7.00 -6.54 0.56
C THR A 80 5.59 -7.08 0.45
N ILE A 81 5.33 -7.83 -0.62
CA ILE A 81 4.10 -8.59 -0.77
C ILE A 81 4.38 -10.02 -0.31
N HIS A 82 3.58 -10.50 0.63
CA HIS A 82 3.63 -11.88 1.11
C HIS A 82 2.44 -12.66 0.56
N CYS A 83 2.67 -13.83 -0.05
CA CYS A 83 1.62 -14.78 -0.39
C CYS A 83 1.32 -15.63 0.85
N VAL A 84 0.27 -15.28 1.60
CA VAL A 84 -0.08 -15.96 2.86
C VAL A 84 -0.71 -17.32 2.58
N SER A 85 -1.58 -17.37 1.58
CA SER A 85 -2.24 -18.60 1.11
C SER A 85 -2.79 -18.39 -0.29
N GLN A 86 -3.42 -19.43 -0.86
CA GLN A 86 -4.06 -19.32 -2.17
C GLN A 86 -5.03 -18.13 -2.20
N ASN A 87 -4.82 -17.21 -3.15
CA ASN A 87 -5.62 -16.00 -3.31
C ASN A 87 -5.62 -15.08 -2.06
N CYS A 88 -4.62 -15.13 -1.19
CA CYS A 88 -4.51 -14.26 -0.02
C CYS A 88 -3.11 -13.66 0.09
N TYR A 89 -3.03 -12.35 -0.10
CA TYR A 89 -1.77 -11.62 -0.11
C TYR A 89 -1.76 -10.57 0.99
N ALA A 90 -0.59 -10.31 1.57
CA ALA A 90 -0.43 -9.37 2.65
C ALA A 90 0.67 -8.36 2.38
N ILE A 91 0.40 -7.10 2.73
CA ILE A 91 1.41 -6.03 2.80
C ILE A 91 1.39 -5.47 4.22
N ALA A 92 2.56 -5.37 4.83
CA ALA A 92 2.69 -4.82 6.16
C ALA A 92 2.89 -3.29 6.12
N ALA A 93 2.28 -2.58 7.06
CA ALA A 93 2.46 -1.15 7.27
C ALA A 93 2.60 -0.83 8.76
N GLN A 94 3.45 0.15 9.09
CA GLN A 94 3.59 0.63 10.46
C GLN A 94 2.56 1.73 10.73
N ILE A 95 1.72 1.54 11.74
CA ILE A 95 0.61 2.42 12.12
C ILE A 95 0.65 2.63 13.63
N ASN A 96 0.87 3.87 14.09
CA ASN A 96 0.96 4.20 15.52
C ASN A 96 1.87 3.23 16.30
N GLU A 97 3.07 2.97 15.77
CA GLU A 97 4.06 2.03 16.34
C GLU A 97 3.65 0.55 16.35
N ALA A 98 2.49 0.20 15.80
CA ALA A 98 2.06 -1.18 15.59
C ALA A 98 2.26 -1.62 14.13
N LEU A 99 2.66 -2.88 13.94
CA LEU A 99 2.71 -3.49 12.61
C LEU A 99 1.31 -4.01 12.25
N VAL A 100 0.75 -3.50 11.16
CA VAL A 100 -0.58 -3.89 10.66
C VAL A 100 -0.43 -4.59 9.32
N TRP A 101 -1.15 -5.70 9.17
CA TRP A 101 -1.17 -6.49 7.95
C TRP A 101 -2.43 -6.19 7.16
N HIS A 102 -2.26 -5.65 5.95
CA HIS A 102 -3.31 -5.38 4.99
C HIS A 102 -3.47 -6.59 4.07
N LEU A 103 -4.63 -7.24 4.12
CA LEU A 103 -4.90 -8.45 3.37
C LEU A 103 -5.68 -8.14 2.10
N PHE A 104 -5.26 -8.70 0.97
CA PHE A 104 -5.88 -8.51 -0.33
C PHE A 104 -6.15 -9.87 -0.98
N ASP A 105 -7.20 -9.93 -1.81
CA ASP A 105 -7.26 -10.99 -2.82
C ASP A 105 -6.33 -10.71 -4.02
N GLN A 106 -6.16 -11.72 -4.87
CA GLN A 106 -5.32 -11.62 -6.05
C GLN A 106 -5.80 -10.53 -7.01
N GLU A 107 -7.11 -10.47 -7.27
CA GLU A 107 -7.69 -9.55 -8.24
C GLU A 107 -7.49 -8.09 -7.82
N THR A 108 -7.73 -7.81 -6.54
CA THR A 108 -7.56 -6.52 -5.91
C THR A 108 -6.11 -6.08 -5.95
N LEU A 109 -5.19 -6.92 -5.48
CA LEU A 109 -3.78 -6.55 -5.45
C LEU A 109 -3.20 -6.41 -6.86
N GLU A 110 -3.57 -7.29 -7.79
CA GLU A 110 -3.16 -7.16 -9.19
C GLU A 110 -3.68 -5.87 -9.83
N SER A 111 -4.91 -5.46 -9.51
CA SER A 111 -5.49 -4.21 -9.99
C SER A 111 -4.76 -3.00 -9.43
N LEU A 112 -4.38 -3.02 -8.15
CA LEU A 112 -3.52 -1.99 -7.57
C LEU A 112 -2.15 -1.93 -8.25
N LEU A 113 -1.50 -3.08 -8.49
CA LEU A 113 -0.20 -3.15 -9.17
C LEU A 113 -0.27 -2.60 -10.61
N LYS A 114 -1.38 -2.84 -11.33
CA LYS A 114 -1.59 -2.30 -12.69
C LYS A 114 -1.62 -0.77 -12.75
N THR A 115 -1.87 -0.07 -11.64
CA THR A 115 -1.80 1.40 -11.59
C THR A 115 -0.38 1.95 -11.73
N ALA A 116 0.64 1.08 -11.67
CA ALA A 116 2.01 1.43 -12.00
C ALA A 116 2.23 1.65 -13.52
N HIS A 117 1.24 1.36 -14.38
CA HIS A 117 1.33 1.62 -15.81
C HIS A 117 1.79 3.07 -16.09
N PRO A 118 2.76 3.30 -16.99
CA PRO A 118 3.29 4.65 -17.28
C PRO A 118 2.19 5.64 -17.70
N ASP A 119 1.22 5.17 -18.49
CA ASP A 119 0.09 5.99 -18.95
C ASP A 119 -1.04 6.12 -17.93
N TRP A 120 -0.95 5.49 -16.75
CA TRP A 120 -1.97 5.65 -15.72
C TRP A 120 -1.95 7.09 -15.18
N GLN A 121 -3.14 7.69 -15.10
CA GLN A 121 -3.33 9.03 -14.59
C GLN A 121 -4.08 9.00 -13.27
N CYS A 122 -3.55 9.74 -12.30
CA CYS A 122 -4.20 9.98 -11.02
C CYS A 122 -5.55 10.68 -11.26
N ALA A 123 -6.60 10.23 -10.59
CA ALA A 123 -7.86 10.94 -10.61
C ALA A 123 -7.67 12.36 -10.04
N PRO A 124 -8.31 13.41 -10.61
CA PRO A 124 -8.13 14.78 -10.13
C PRO A 124 -8.41 14.96 -8.63
N LYS A 125 -9.39 14.22 -8.09
CA LYS A 125 -9.73 14.21 -6.66
C LYS A 125 -8.62 13.65 -5.75
N ASP A 126 -7.76 12.78 -6.29
CA ASP A 126 -6.76 12.04 -5.51
C ASP A 126 -5.41 12.80 -5.44
N ILE A 127 -5.26 13.90 -6.19
CA ILE A 127 -4.07 14.76 -6.15
C ILE A 127 -3.81 15.28 -4.73
N GLU A 128 -4.88 15.62 -4.00
CA GLU A 128 -4.79 16.16 -2.64
C GLU A 128 -4.29 15.12 -1.63
N LEU A 129 -4.43 13.82 -1.93
CA LEU A 129 -3.90 12.76 -1.07
C LEU A 129 -2.37 12.86 -0.96
N GLY A 130 -1.67 13.08 -2.08
CA GLY A 130 -0.21 13.26 -2.05
C GLY A 130 0.24 14.46 -1.20
N ARG A 131 -0.56 15.54 -1.17
CA ARG A 131 -0.31 16.70 -0.31
C ARG A 131 -0.46 16.39 1.17
N LYS A 132 -1.45 15.56 1.56
CA LYS A 132 -1.60 15.09 2.94
C LYS A 132 -0.35 14.39 3.46
N LEU A 133 0.30 13.56 2.63
CA LEU A 133 1.57 12.91 3.00
C LEU A 133 2.70 13.90 3.26
N LEU A 134 2.86 14.90 2.38
CA LEU A 134 3.87 15.95 2.56
C LEU A 134 3.64 16.74 3.85
N ILE A 135 2.40 17.16 4.11
CA ILE A 135 2.04 17.91 5.33
C ILE A 135 2.33 17.08 6.59
N ARG A 136 1.94 15.81 6.63
CA ARG A 136 2.24 14.89 7.75
C ARG A 136 3.75 14.78 7.98
N SER A 137 4.53 14.69 6.91
CA SER A 137 6.00 14.60 6.96
C SER A 137 6.62 15.86 7.57
N PHE A 138 6.12 17.04 7.22
CA PHE A 138 6.59 18.31 7.81
C PHE A 138 6.23 18.45 9.29
N GLN A 139 5.01 18.08 9.69
CA GLN A 139 4.59 18.11 11.10
C GLN A 139 5.45 17.18 11.97
N GLN A 140 5.77 15.98 11.48
CA GLN A 140 6.67 15.05 12.19
C GLN A 140 8.10 15.61 12.32
N ALA A 141 8.60 16.30 11.30
CA ALA A 141 9.92 16.94 11.35
C ALA A 141 9.99 18.10 12.36
N GLU A 142 8.90 18.86 12.54
CA GLU A 142 8.81 19.93 13.53
C GLU A 142 8.76 19.41 14.97
N VAL A 143 7.99 18.34 15.22
CA VAL A 143 7.94 17.69 16.55
C VAL A 143 9.33 17.16 16.96
N THR A 144 10.08 16.61 16.01
CA THR A 144 11.43 16.07 16.25
C THR A 144 12.45 17.17 16.60
N LYS A 145 12.25 18.41 16.11
CA LYS A 145 13.10 19.56 16.47
C LYS A 145 12.78 20.11 17.87
N SER A 146 11.50 20.09 18.26
CA SER A 146 11.06 20.58 19.57
C SER A 146 11.60 19.73 20.74
N TYR A 147 11.75 18.42 20.55
CA TYR A 147 12.33 17.52 21.57
C TYR A 147 13.86 17.57 21.69
N LYS A 148 14.55 18.33 20.84
CA LYS A 148 16.02 18.51 20.87
C LYS A 148 16.45 19.91 21.30
N SER A 149 15.54 20.73 21.84
CA SER A 149 15.81 22.09 22.31
C SER A 149 15.89 22.17 23.83
#